data_AF-A0A947GF77-F1
#
_entry.id   AF-A0A947GF77-F1
#
_cell.length_a   1.000
_cell.length_b   1.000
_cell.length_c   1.000
_cell.angle_alpha   90.00
_cell.angle_beta   90.00
_cell.angle_gamma   90.00
#
_symmetry.space_group_name_H-M   'P 1'
#
loop_
_entity.id
_entity.type
_entity.pdbx_description
1 polymer ?
#
loop_
_entity_poly.entity_id
_entity_poly.type
_entity_poly.pdbx_seq_one_letter_code
_entity_poly.pdbx_strand_id
1 'polypeptide(L)'
;MREIVHCCRVLKIPTILVPHESVFIDEERYYVARSGANMPATDHVLAWGQMQQRIFLERGYRPDRLLVTGSPKFDIFHRYQPTLDREAYASIFALDPSLPIVLFAGQPLDSQVDSQDYALDRQSQAIEDLLDVARELDVQVIIRQPPAKRTIIDQKTRLKIETSVDFAIDGPVKFLVSPEEALYHAAAVLSVNSTMLFEAVLMGRPSISMPYFKFEQIWQKLDIARAPDKDTLRRLLAEALAKGKPMVSDQGMGWARRELAAGAFDGGAAARVCAEMVRIAALPRREAMRPGIPEELVEGHTSGAIALLSNEALPARWTPPLRRLFGFKALSLPREMRKAAGADYGMRIDQRFQTVDPYYQSVRRLLGRPELFVDHGFVASGTPKAVASLICDDRASYYDATRESRLVARLNGEMALGPAERDRVAALLPRLSVGPEPLRTSARRILVVDQALNDRAVALGGASVDSFATMLKVALEADPSAEIGVMAPAAIGSLPPAPILTPERIAEIAGSRKVTMLAAPERSGLPAGWDVVHVVTADVGLIAALGGAEVVCHGTPFYAGWGFTTDRRAVPFRRRARTAEEVFHVAWIVSSRYFDPRTGEPCALETLLPPTSAGPSAPAAATARTAVP
;
A
#
# COMPACT_ATOMS: atom_id res chain seq x y z
N MET A 1 14.47 5.28 12.05
CA MET A 1 13.03 5.32 12.40
C MET A 1 12.35 3.96 12.33
N ARG A 2 12.20 3.31 11.16
CA ARG A 2 11.49 2.01 11.07
C ARG A 2 12.14 0.89 11.91
N GLU A 3 13.47 0.88 12.05
CA GLU A 3 14.19 -0.04 12.96
C GLU A 3 13.90 0.23 14.44
N ILE A 4 13.91 1.50 14.87
CA ILE A 4 13.55 1.89 16.24
C ILE A 4 12.12 1.43 16.56
N VAL A 5 11.20 1.65 15.63
CA VAL A 5 9.81 1.20 15.76
C VAL A 5 9.73 -0.32 15.84
N HIS A 6 10.55 -1.04 15.06
CA HIS A 6 10.65 -2.49 15.15
C HIS A 6 11.13 -2.93 16.54
N CYS A 7 12.19 -2.33 17.07
CA CYS A 7 12.66 -2.62 18.44
C CYS A 7 11.59 -2.30 19.48
N CYS A 8 10.90 -1.16 19.37
CA CYS A 8 9.78 -0.80 20.24
C CYS A 8 8.70 -1.88 20.21
N ARG A 9 8.35 -2.40 19.04
CA ARG A 9 7.39 -3.50 18.90
C ARG A 9 7.84 -4.79 19.57
N VAL A 10 9.10 -5.22 19.36
CA VAL A 10 9.67 -6.41 20.01
C VAL A 10 9.60 -6.28 21.53
N LEU A 11 9.88 -5.07 22.04
CA LEU A 11 9.84 -4.73 23.45
C LEU A 11 8.43 -4.38 23.97
N LYS A 12 7.40 -4.43 23.11
CA LYS A 12 6.01 -4.07 23.43
C LYS A 12 5.86 -2.63 23.97
N ILE A 13 6.65 -1.72 23.42
CA ILE A 13 6.60 -0.27 23.65
C ILE A 13 5.73 0.36 22.56
N PRO A 14 4.63 1.07 22.91
CA PRO A 14 3.80 1.74 21.92
C PRO A 14 4.57 2.89 21.26
N THR A 15 4.34 3.07 19.96
CA THR A 15 4.95 4.13 19.17
C THR A 15 3.93 5.20 18.81
N ILE A 16 4.32 6.46 18.99
CA ILE A 16 3.48 7.62 18.75
C ILE A 16 4.24 8.56 17.81
N LEU A 17 3.61 8.95 16.71
CA LEU A 17 4.10 10.00 15.84
C LEU A 17 3.47 11.33 16.27
N VAL A 18 4.32 12.28 16.66
CA VAL A 18 3.95 13.70 16.81
C VAL A 18 4.58 14.44 15.63
N PRO A 19 3.79 14.81 14.62
CA PRO A 19 4.28 15.46 13.42
C PRO A 19 4.89 16.85 13.66
N HIS A 20 5.82 17.27 12.80
CA HIS A 20 6.39 18.62 12.76
C HIS A 20 6.03 19.32 11.43
N GLU A 21 6.02 20.67 11.43
CA GLU A 21 5.54 21.70 10.47
C GLU A 21 5.29 21.44 8.98
N SER A 22 5.80 20.38 8.38
CA SER A 22 6.14 20.43 6.96
C SER A 22 4.97 20.17 6.00
N VAL A 23 3.80 19.77 6.51
CA VAL A 23 2.65 19.35 5.68
C VAL A 23 1.96 20.49 4.92
N PHE A 24 2.21 21.74 5.30
CA PHE A 24 1.52 22.91 4.74
C PHE A 24 2.03 23.35 3.37
N ILE A 25 3.22 22.89 2.97
CA ILE A 25 3.89 23.33 1.75
C ILE A 25 3.48 22.45 0.56
N ASP A 26 3.34 21.15 0.79
CA ASP A 26 3.03 20.17 -0.23
C ASP A 26 2.52 18.89 0.45
N GLU A 27 1.23 18.61 0.29
CA GLU A 27 0.57 17.44 0.87
C GLU A 27 1.10 16.12 0.29
N GLU A 28 1.77 16.14 -0.88
CA GLU A 28 2.34 14.96 -1.55
C GLU A 28 3.80 14.69 -1.15
N ARG A 29 4.56 15.70 -0.69
CA ARG A 29 6.00 15.53 -0.38
C ARG A 29 6.31 14.85 0.95
N TYR A 30 5.52 15.10 1.99
CA TYR A 30 5.88 14.68 3.35
C TYR A 30 5.23 13.37 3.75
N TYR A 31 5.97 12.56 4.51
CA TYR A 31 5.61 11.18 4.92
C TYR A 31 5.40 10.19 3.76
N VAL A 32 5.90 10.52 2.57
CA VAL A 32 6.08 9.63 1.42
C VAL A 32 7.55 9.20 1.36
N ALA A 33 7.86 7.90 1.34
CA ALA A 33 9.26 7.48 1.16
C ALA A 33 9.71 7.79 -0.27
N ARG A 34 10.98 8.17 -0.48
CA ARG A 34 11.61 8.27 -1.82
C ARG A 34 11.47 6.99 -2.66
N SER A 35 11.12 5.87 -2.04
CA SER A 35 10.82 4.59 -2.69
C SER A 35 9.38 4.44 -3.20
N GLY A 36 8.51 5.45 -3.04
CA GLY A 36 7.08 5.37 -3.38
C GLY A 36 6.24 4.51 -2.42
N ALA A 37 6.82 4.12 -1.29
CA ALA A 37 6.16 3.38 -0.20
C ALA A 37 5.70 4.34 0.90
N ASN A 38 4.54 4.12 1.50
CA ASN A 38 3.92 5.11 2.39
C ASN A 38 4.06 4.77 3.88
N MET A 39 3.95 5.81 4.71
CA MET A 39 3.68 5.78 6.16
C MET A 39 4.89 5.61 7.11
N PRO A 40 5.09 6.55 8.05
CA PRO A 40 5.82 6.29 9.28
C PRO A 40 5.30 5.03 9.96
N ALA A 41 6.19 4.10 10.31
CA ALA A 41 5.74 2.94 11.08
C ALA A 41 5.42 3.44 12.50
N THR A 42 4.15 3.56 12.87
CA THR A 42 3.73 4.02 14.21
C THR A 42 2.41 3.37 14.61
N ASP A 43 2.15 3.22 15.90
CA ASP A 43 0.89 2.68 16.42
C ASP A 43 -0.18 3.78 16.50
N HIS A 44 0.22 5.00 16.86
CA HIS A 44 -0.66 6.16 16.95
C HIS A 44 -0.06 7.39 16.25
N VAL A 45 -0.94 8.30 15.84
CA VAL A 45 -0.59 9.62 15.30
C VAL A 45 -1.35 10.69 16.08
N LEU A 46 -0.63 11.69 16.59
CA LEU A 46 -1.19 12.87 17.24
C LEU A 46 -1.12 14.04 16.25
N ALA A 47 -2.16 14.18 15.43
CA ALA A 47 -2.25 15.17 14.36
C ALA A 47 -2.56 16.57 14.92
N TRP A 48 -2.08 17.59 14.20
CA TRP A 48 -2.34 18.98 14.58
C TRP A 48 -3.81 19.36 14.39
N GLY A 49 -4.39 19.01 13.24
CA GLY A 49 -5.77 19.36 12.86
C GLY A 49 -6.30 18.46 11.74
N GLN A 50 -7.44 18.85 11.17
CA GLN A 50 -8.15 18.04 10.17
C GLN A 50 -7.35 17.80 8.89
N MET A 51 -6.53 18.76 8.45
CA MET A 51 -5.70 18.62 7.25
C MET A 51 -4.77 17.41 7.37
N GLN A 52 -4.01 17.40 8.46
CA GLN A 52 -3.07 16.32 8.71
C GLN A 52 -3.79 14.99 8.98
N GLN A 53 -4.96 15.04 9.64
CA GLN A 53 -5.80 13.86 9.80
C GLN A 53 -6.22 13.27 8.44
N ARG A 54 -6.73 14.08 7.50
CA ARG A 54 -7.09 13.62 6.15
C ARG A 54 -5.90 13.02 5.42
N ILE A 55 -4.75 13.70 5.42
CA ILE A 55 -3.52 13.20 4.78
C ILE A 55 -3.15 11.81 5.30
N PHE A 56 -3.22 11.57 6.60
CA PHE A 56 -2.90 10.26 7.15
C PHE A 56 -4.00 9.21 6.87
N LEU A 57 -5.28 9.59 6.90
CA LEU A 57 -6.39 8.69 6.55
C LEU A 57 -6.28 8.21 5.09
N GLU A 58 -6.05 9.11 4.14
CA GLU A 58 -5.87 8.82 2.72
C GLU A 58 -4.68 7.86 2.44
N ARG A 59 -3.74 7.79 3.39
CA ARG A 59 -2.57 6.92 3.30
C ARG A 59 -2.77 5.56 3.95
N GLY A 60 -3.94 5.32 4.56
CA GLY A 60 -4.32 4.05 5.15
C GLY A 60 -4.11 3.94 6.66
N TYR A 61 -3.92 5.07 7.38
CA TYR A 61 -3.97 5.03 8.85
C TYR A 61 -5.39 4.76 9.33
N ARG A 62 -5.50 3.95 10.38
CA ARG A 62 -6.80 3.64 10.98
C ARG A 62 -7.34 4.85 11.75
N PRO A 63 -8.63 5.20 11.59
CA PRO A 63 -9.26 6.30 12.32
C PRO A 63 -9.14 6.17 13.85
N ASP A 64 -9.24 4.96 14.41
CA ASP A 64 -9.14 4.71 15.86
C ASP A 64 -7.74 4.96 16.46
N ARG A 65 -6.74 5.23 15.62
CA ARG A 65 -5.35 5.43 16.01
C ARG A 65 -4.84 6.85 15.71
N LEU A 66 -5.71 7.71 15.18
CA LEU A 66 -5.38 9.05 14.77
C LEU A 66 -6.19 10.05 15.58
N LEU A 67 -5.49 10.88 16.35
CA LEU A 67 -6.08 11.80 17.32
C LEU A 67 -5.66 13.22 16.97
N VAL A 68 -6.61 14.15 17.01
CA VAL A 68 -6.32 15.58 16.81
C VAL A 68 -6.01 16.21 18.16
N THR A 69 -4.76 16.64 18.37
CA THR A 69 -4.30 17.22 19.65
C THR A 69 -3.95 18.69 19.56
N GLY A 70 -3.92 19.27 18.35
CA GLY A 70 -3.32 20.58 18.14
C GLY A 70 -1.81 20.47 17.98
N SER A 71 -1.19 21.61 17.67
CA SER A 71 0.26 21.71 17.53
C SER A 71 0.89 22.31 18.79
N PRO A 72 1.75 21.56 19.51
CA PRO A 72 2.52 22.10 20.63
C PRO A 72 3.35 23.34 20.25
N LYS A 73 3.74 23.47 18.98
CA LYS A 73 4.45 24.66 18.50
C LYS A 73 3.65 25.94 18.73
N PHE A 74 2.34 25.90 18.52
CA PHE A 74 1.53 27.12 18.60
C PHE A 74 1.19 27.54 20.03
N ASP A 75 1.46 26.69 21.02
CA ASP A 75 1.08 26.98 22.40
C ASP A 75 1.79 28.21 22.96
N ILE A 76 3.05 28.43 22.56
CA ILE A 76 3.87 29.54 23.04
C ILE A 76 3.26 30.91 22.68
N PHE A 77 2.47 31.00 21.61
CA PHE A 77 1.89 32.26 21.12
C PHE A 77 0.59 32.65 21.84
N HIS A 78 -0.05 31.75 22.58
CA HIS A 78 -1.32 32.06 23.28
C HIS A 78 -1.14 33.14 24.36
N ARG A 79 0.02 33.14 25.05
CA ARG A 79 0.38 34.09 26.12
C ARG A 79 1.89 34.30 26.21
N TYR A 80 2.52 34.58 25.07
CA TYR A 80 3.96 34.81 25.06
C TYR A 80 4.35 35.96 26.01
N GLN A 81 5.42 35.76 26.77
CA GLN A 81 6.03 36.79 27.62
C GLN A 81 7.43 37.07 27.06
N PRO A 82 7.75 38.32 26.71
CA PRO A 82 9.06 38.65 26.19
C PRO A 82 10.12 38.49 27.28
N THR A 83 11.31 38.08 26.86
CA THR A 83 12.48 38.06 27.73
C THR A 83 13.22 39.40 27.74
N LEU A 84 12.98 40.23 26.71
CA LEU A 84 13.59 41.54 26.55
C LEU A 84 12.51 42.63 26.57
N ASP A 85 12.79 43.74 27.25
CA ASP A 85 12.03 44.96 27.00
C ASP A 85 12.40 45.57 25.64
N ARG A 86 11.67 46.62 25.25
CA ARG A 86 11.82 47.26 23.94
C ARG A 86 13.21 47.88 23.76
N GLU A 87 13.77 48.49 24.81
CA GLU A 87 15.07 49.16 24.75
C GLU A 87 16.21 48.15 24.58
N ALA A 88 16.18 47.07 25.36
CA ALA A 88 17.13 45.97 25.27
C ALA A 88 17.06 45.29 23.90
N TYR A 89 15.84 45.00 23.41
CA TYR A 89 15.65 44.41 22.09
C TYR A 89 16.21 45.30 20.97
N ALA A 90 15.87 46.59 20.96
CA ALA A 90 16.34 47.52 19.94
C ALA A 90 17.87 47.70 19.99
N SER A 91 18.45 47.74 21.20
CA SER A 91 19.90 47.86 21.41
C SER A 91 20.70 46.69 20.83
N ILE A 92 20.17 45.46 20.87
CA ILE A 92 20.81 44.28 20.26
C ILE A 92 21.06 44.50 18.76
N PHE A 93 20.15 45.21 18.09
CA PHE A 93 20.20 45.48 16.66
C PHE A 93 20.69 46.90 16.32
N ALA A 94 21.12 47.68 17.33
CA ALA A 94 21.49 49.08 17.21
C ALA A 94 20.38 49.96 16.58
N LEU A 95 19.13 49.68 16.92
CA LEU A 95 17.94 50.37 16.44
C LEU A 95 17.37 51.32 17.51
N ASP A 96 16.60 52.33 17.09
CA ASP A 96 15.86 53.25 17.96
C ASP A 96 14.61 52.54 18.53
N PRO A 97 14.47 52.43 19.87
CA PRO A 97 13.32 51.76 20.49
C PRO A 97 11.99 52.51 20.30
N SER A 98 12.02 53.82 19.99
CA SER A 98 10.84 54.67 19.80
C SER A 98 10.19 54.51 18.42
N LEU A 99 10.94 54.03 17.44
CA LEU A 99 10.46 53.80 16.08
C LEU A 99 9.86 52.39 15.91
N PRO A 100 8.87 52.20 15.03
CA PRO A 100 8.38 50.87 14.66
C PRO A 100 9.49 50.01 14.07
N ILE A 101 9.55 48.73 14.49
CA ILE A 101 10.48 47.75 13.90
C ILE A 101 9.67 46.72 13.11
N VAL A 102 10.00 46.57 11.85
CA VAL A 102 9.40 45.61 10.92
C VAL A 102 10.32 44.41 10.76
N LEU A 103 9.76 43.20 10.81
CA LEU A 103 10.52 41.97 10.67
C LEU A 103 10.28 41.35 9.30
N PHE A 104 11.32 41.15 8.50
CA PHE A 104 11.26 40.29 7.32
C PHE A 104 11.80 38.89 7.64
N ALA A 105 10.93 37.88 7.57
CA ALA A 105 11.29 36.48 7.78
C ALA A 105 11.64 35.80 6.44
N GLY A 106 12.93 35.60 6.20
CA GLY A 106 13.46 34.93 5.02
C GLY A 106 13.31 33.40 5.05
N GLN A 107 13.23 32.79 3.87
CA GLN A 107 13.10 31.33 3.73
C GLN A 107 13.93 30.80 2.54
N PRO A 108 14.41 29.54 2.61
CA PRO A 108 14.91 28.87 1.43
C PRO A 108 13.71 28.57 0.51
N LEU A 109 13.71 29.14 -0.71
CA LEU A 109 12.65 28.97 -1.71
C LEU A 109 12.85 27.71 -2.58
N ASP A 110 13.77 26.84 -2.16
CA ASP A 110 14.22 25.63 -2.84
C ASP A 110 13.11 24.60 -3.09
N SER A 111 12.04 24.66 -2.29
CA SER A 111 10.89 23.78 -2.39
C SER A 111 9.71 24.37 -3.17
N GLN A 112 9.72 25.66 -3.49
CA GLN A 112 8.54 26.39 -3.98
C GLN A 112 8.53 26.63 -5.50
N VAL A 113 9.70 26.55 -6.16
CA VAL A 113 9.84 26.76 -7.61
C VAL A 113 10.95 25.87 -8.19
N ASP A 114 10.86 25.57 -9.49
CA ASP A 114 11.84 24.74 -10.20
C ASP A 114 13.20 25.43 -10.41
N SER A 115 13.23 26.77 -10.41
CA SER A 115 14.44 27.59 -10.58
C SER A 115 14.78 28.36 -9.30
N GLN A 116 15.81 27.90 -8.59
CA GLN A 116 16.26 28.52 -7.35
C GLN A 116 16.79 29.95 -7.55
N ASP A 117 17.49 30.21 -8.66
CA ASP A 117 18.05 31.53 -8.93
C ASP A 117 16.94 32.56 -9.16
N TYR A 118 15.91 32.21 -9.94
CA TYR A 118 14.76 33.09 -10.15
C TYR A 118 14.03 33.42 -8.83
N ALA A 119 13.82 32.43 -7.96
CA ALA A 119 13.18 32.66 -6.66
C ALA A 119 14.01 33.60 -5.76
N LEU A 120 15.33 33.39 -5.73
CA LEU A 120 16.26 34.20 -4.94
C LEU A 120 16.33 35.64 -5.45
N ASP A 121 16.35 35.85 -6.76
CA ASP A 121 16.32 37.18 -7.36
C ASP A 121 15.04 37.92 -6.98
N ARG A 122 13.88 37.23 -7.02
CA ARG A 122 12.60 37.84 -6.65
C ARG A 122 12.48 38.13 -5.16
N GLN A 123 12.99 37.25 -4.31
CA GLN A 123 13.06 37.52 -2.87
C GLN A 123 14.02 38.67 -2.55
N SER A 124 15.14 38.77 -3.27
CA SER A 124 16.07 39.91 -3.13
C SER A 124 15.39 41.22 -3.54
N GLN A 125 14.67 41.25 -4.66
CA GLN A 125 13.89 42.42 -5.08
C GLN A 125 12.82 42.80 -4.05
N ALA A 126 12.13 41.82 -3.47
CA ALA A 126 11.14 42.06 -2.42
C ALA A 126 11.76 42.73 -1.18
N ILE A 127 12.97 42.32 -0.80
CA ILE A 127 13.73 42.94 0.29
C ILE A 127 14.16 44.36 -0.08
N GLU A 128 14.67 44.59 -1.30
CA GLU A 128 15.06 45.95 -1.73
C GLU A 128 13.87 46.91 -1.70
N ASP A 129 12.71 46.51 -2.21
CA ASP A 129 11.50 47.31 -2.19
C ASP A 129 11.01 47.58 -0.75
N LEU A 130 11.14 46.59 0.15
CA LEU A 130 10.84 46.77 1.57
C LEU A 130 11.73 47.82 2.21
N LEU A 131 13.04 47.77 1.97
CA LEU A 131 13.97 48.75 2.53
C LEU A 131 13.66 50.17 2.03
N ASP A 132 13.29 50.32 0.76
CA ASP A 132 12.88 51.62 0.22
C ASP A 132 11.59 52.14 0.86
N VAL A 133 10.54 51.30 0.90
CA VAL A 133 9.26 51.65 1.53
C VAL A 133 9.44 51.94 3.01
N ALA A 134 10.34 51.24 3.69
CA ALA A 134 10.62 51.47 5.10
C ALA A 134 11.17 52.88 5.36
N ARG A 135 12.05 53.39 4.48
CA ARG A 135 12.51 54.80 4.55
C ARG A 135 11.38 55.78 4.28
N GLU A 136 10.51 55.48 3.33
CA GLU A 136 9.36 56.34 3.00
C GLU A 136 8.35 56.44 4.16
N LEU A 137 8.27 55.42 5.01
CA LEU A 137 7.33 55.32 6.14
C LEU A 137 7.98 55.57 7.51
N ASP A 138 9.27 55.92 7.55
CA ASP A 138 10.05 56.15 8.78
C ASP A 138 10.00 54.95 9.76
N VAL A 139 10.26 53.74 9.22
CA VAL A 139 10.29 52.49 10.00
C VAL A 139 11.60 51.74 9.84
N GLN A 140 11.96 51.02 10.89
CA GLN A 140 13.18 50.22 10.95
C GLN A 140 12.91 48.79 10.48
N VAL A 141 13.91 48.11 9.93
CA VAL A 141 13.74 46.76 9.35
C VAL A 141 14.80 45.80 9.86
N ILE A 142 14.36 44.64 10.36
CA ILE A 142 15.22 43.49 10.63
C ILE A 142 15.01 42.46 9.54
N ILE A 143 16.06 42.13 8.80
CA ILE A 143 16.08 41.03 7.83
C ILE A 143 16.57 39.77 8.53
N ARG A 144 15.64 38.89 8.91
CA ARG A 144 15.95 37.59 9.50
C ARG A 144 16.16 36.55 8.40
N GLN A 145 17.40 36.14 8.19
CA GLN A 145 17.77 35.21 7.13
C GLN A 145 17.40 33.75 7.48
N PRO A 146 17.16 32.89 6.48
CA PRO A 146 16.90 31.48 6.72
C PRO A 146 18.14 30.73 7.23
N PRO A 147 17.96 29.59 7.92
CA PRO A 147 19.03 28.64 8.25
C PRO A 147 19.48 27.85 7.00
N ALA A 148 19.96 28.56 5.98
CA ALA A 148 20.35 27.98 4.68
C ALA A 148 21.83 28.24 4.37
N LYS A 149 22.42 27.41 3.51
CA LYS A 149 23.82 27.55 3.06
C LYS A 149 24.04 28.77 2.14
N ARG A 150 22.98 29.29 1.51
CA ARG A 150 23.02 30.41 0.57
C ARG A 150 22.26 31.60 1.16
N THR A 151 22.87 32.78 1.12
CA THR A 151 22.25 34.06 1.53
C THR A 151 21.09 34.42 0.60
N ILE A 152 20.06 35.06 1.16
CA ILE A 152 18.91 35.61 0.41
C ILE A 152 19.07 37.10 0.07
N ILE A 153 20.16 37.71 0.52
CA ILE A 153 20.54 39.08 0.17
C ILE A 153 21.87 39.05 -0.58
N ASP A 154 21.97 39.84 -1.64
CA ASP A 154 23.21 40.03 -2.38
C ASP A 154 24.16 40.99 -1.63
N GLN A 155 25.41 41.11 -2.11
CA GLN A 155 26.43 41.93 -1.46
C GLN A 155 26.03 43.43 -1.43
N LYS A 156 25.34 43.91 -2.47
CA LYS A 156 24.90 45.29 -2.60
C LYS A 156 23.84 45.61 -1.53
N THR A 157 22.83 44.78 -1.39
CA THR A 157 21.76 44.92 -0.39
C THR A 157 22.32 44.77 1.02
N ARG A 158 23.25 43.83 1.21
CA ARG A 158 23.95 43.68 2.47
C ARG A 158 24.67 44.96 2.90
N LEU A 159 25.44 45.56 1.99
CA LEU A 159 26.13 46.82 2.29
C LEU A 159 25.13 47.95 2.63
N LYS A 160 24.02 48.07 1.89
CA LYS A 160 22.96 49.04 2.19
C LYS A 160 22.40 48.88 3.61
N ILE A 161 22.25 47.65 4.09
CA ILE A 161 21.75 47.38 5.44
C ILE A 161 22.84 47.68 6.48
N GLU A 162 24.07 47.18 6.28
CA GLU A 162 25.18 47.34 7.23
C GLU A 162 25.65 48.80 7.40
N THR A 163 25.39 49.67 6.42
CA THR A 163 25.68 51.11 6.52
C THR A 163 24.49 51.95 6.99
N SER A 164 23.33 51.33 7.24
CA SER A 164 22.13 52.02 7.71
C SER A 164 22.07 52.03 9.24
N VAL A 165 21.47 53.07 9.82
CA VAL A 165 21.10 53.08 11.24
C VAL A 165 19.71 52.48 11.48
N ASP A 166 18.89 52.37 10.43
CA ASP A 166 17.50 51.92 10.53
C ASP A 166 17.32 50.43 10.24
N PHE A 167 18.37 49.74 9.76
CA PHE A 167 18.27 48.37 9.26
C PHE A 167 19.27 47.44 9.92
N ALA A 168 18.84 46.21 10.19
CA ALA A 168 19.69 45.17 10.76
C ALA A 168 19.51 43.82 10.07
N ILE A 169 20.52 42.97 10.17
CA ILE A 169 20.48 41.57 9.70
C ILE A 169 20.55 40.66 10.92
N ASP A 170 19.64 39.68 10.98
CA ASP A 170 19.66 38.59 11.93
C ASP A 170 19.86 37.27 11.18
N GLY A 171 20.95 36.56 11.42
CA GLY A 171 21.47 35.59 10.46
C GLY A 171 21.87 34.23 11.03
N PRO A 172 22.02 33.21 10.16
CA PRO A 172 22.19 31.82 10.58
C PRO A 172 23.53 31.49 11.22
N VAL A 173 24.53 32.39 11.16
CA VAL A 173 25.78 32.26 11.90
C VAL A 173 25.51 32.30 13.41
N LYS A 174 24.61 33.19 13.83
CA LYS A 174 24.08 33.30 15.19
C LYS A 174 22.84 34.18 15.17
N PHE A 175 21.67 33.58 15.35
CA PHE A 175 20.46 34.37 15.60
C PHE A 175 20.61 35.06 16.95
N LEU A 176 20.39 36.37 17.00
CA LEU A 176 20.59 37.17 18.21
C LEU A 176 19.45 37.01 19.21
N VAL A 177 18.25 36.66 18.71
CA VAL A 177 17.02 36.45 19.48
C VAL A 177 16.23 35.25 18.94
N SER A 178 15.31 34.70 19.75
CA SER A 178 14.41 33.65 19.28
C SER A 178 13.39 34.19 18.27
N PRO A 179 12.80 33.34 17.41
CA PRO A 179 11.74 33.77 16.50
C PRO A 179 10.56 34.42 17.23
N GLU A 180 10.18 33.90 18.40
CA GLU A 180 9.08 34.42 19.21
C GLU A 180 9.39 35.81 19.76
N GLU A 181 10.61 36.04 20.24
CA GLU A 181 11.04 37.35 20.72
C GLU A 181 11.03 38.37 19.56
N ALA A 182 11.51 37.97 18.38
CA ALA A 182 11.49 38.82 17.18
C ALA A 182 10.06 39.17 16.75
N LEU A 183 9.13 38.20 16.77
CA LEU A 183 7.71 38.42 16.48
C LEU A 183 7.09 39.37 17.50
N TYR A 184 7.42 39.24 18.78
CA TYR A 184 6.84 40.07 19.83
C TYR A 184 7.18 41.55 19.65
N HIS A 185 8.41 41.86 19.30
CA HIS A 185 8.86 43.24 19.09
C HIS A 185 8.56 43.79 17.70
N ALA A 186 8.03 42.98 16.78
CA ALA A 186 7.67 43.42 15.44
C ALA A 186 6.35 44.22 15.43
N ALA A 187 6.38 45.40 14.84
CA ALA A 187 5.20 46.18 14.50
C ALA A 187 4.43 45.56 13.32
N ALA A 188 5.14 44.90 12.40
CA ALA A 188 4.58 44.07 11.33
C ALA A 188 5.58 43.00 10.90
N VAL A 189 5.08 41.86 10.43
CA VAL A 189 5.89 40.72 9.98
C VAL A 189 5.66 40.46 8.50
N LEU A 190 6.72 40.43 7.72
CA LEU A 190 6.66 40.23 6.28
C LEU A 190 7.48 39.02 5.87
N SER A 191 7.04 38.34 4.82
CA SER A 191 7.75 37.20 4.25
C SER A 191 7.18 36.86 2.89
N VAL A 192 7.93 36.13 2.08
CA VAL A 192 7.40 35.55 0.85
C VAL A 192 6.35 34.45 1.16
N ASN A 193 6.62 33.55 2.13
CA ASN A 193 5.74 32.40 2.48
C ASN A 193 6.08 31.71 3.83
N SER A 194 6.76 32.39 4.77
CA SER A 194 7.17 31.77 6.03
C SER A 194 5.98 31.45 6.96
N THR A 195 6.09 30.39 7.75
CA THR A 195 5.17 30.10 8.88
C THR A 195 5.13 31.21 9.92
N MET A 196 6.19 32.01 10.00
CA MET A 196 6.23 33.19 10.87
C MET A 196 5.15 34.22 10.56
N LEU A 197 4.58 34.23 9.34
CA LEU A 197 3.40 35.06 9.04
C LEU A 197 2.20 34.66 9.89
N PHE A 198 1.96 33.36 10.04
CA PHE A 198 0.85 32.87 10.84
C PHE A 198 1.13 32.96 12.34
N GLU A 199 2.36 32.71 12.77
CA GLU A 199 2.78 32.89 14.16
C GLU A 199 2.62 34.35 14.61
N ALA A 200 2.91 35.32 13.74
CA ALA A 200 2.62 36.74 13.97
C ALA A 200 1.14 36.99 14.22
N VAL A 201 0.25 36.41 13.40
CA VAL A 201 -1.21 36.50 13.57
C VAL A 201 -1.64 35.94 14.93
N LEU A 202 -1.11 34.79 15.34
CA LEU A 202 -1.39 34.19 16.65
C LEU A 202 -0.90 35.07 17.81
N MET A 203 0.21 35.79 17.63
CA MET A 203 0.75 36.76 18.59
C MET A 203 0.05 38.13 18.53
N GLY A 204 -0.97 38.31 17.68
CA GLY A 204 -1.69 39.57 17.56
C GLY A 204 -0.95 40.65 16.75
N ARG A 205 0.03 40.27 15.93
CA ARG A 205 0.77 41.17 15.04
C ARG A 205 0.23 41.12 13.61
N PRO A 206 0.23 42.24 12.87
CA PRO A 206 -0.08 42.23 11.45
C PRO A 206 0.99 41.50 10.66
N SER A 207 0.57 40.77 9.63
CA SER A 207 1.44 40.01 8.73
C SER A 207 1.14 40.31 7.27
N ILE A 208 2.16 40.42 6.43
CA ILE A 208 2.02 40.69 4.99
C ILE A 208 2.84 39.70 4.19
N SER A 209 2.21 39.03 3.24
CA SER A 209 2.89 38.18 2.27
C SER A 209 3.44 39.01 1.10
N MET A 210 4.71 38.78 0.73
CA MET A 210 5.42 39.46 -0.35
C MET A 210 5.83 38.49 -1.47
N PRO A 211 4.90 37.93 -2.26
CA PRO A 211 5.20 36.86 -3.19
C PRO A 211 6.24 37.21 -4.24
N TYR A 212 6.13 38.38 -4.89
CA TYR A 212 6.96 38.87 -6.00
C TYR A 212 7.11 37.91 -7.22
N PHE A 213 6.55 36.70 -7.14
CA PHE A 213 6.39 35.70 -8.20
C PHE A 213 5.11 34.89 -7.97
N LYS A 214 4.69 34.12 -8.98
CA LYS A 214 3.45 33.32 -8.92
C LYS A 214 3.72 31.95 -8.30
N PHE A 215 3.04 31.65 -7.19
CA PHE A 215 2.96 30.32 -6.58
C PHE A 215 1.75 30.25 -5.64
N GLU A 216 1.32 29.03 -5.30
CA GLU A 216 0.24 28.81 -4.34
C GLU A 216 0.77 28.99 -2.91
N GLN A 217 0.07 29.79 -2.12
CA GLN A 217 0.42 30.04 -0.72
C GLN A 217 -0.70 29.58 0.18
N ILE A 218 -0.39 28.71 1.12
CA ILE A 218 -1.37 28.24 2.11
C ILE A 218 -1.99 29.41 2.90
N TRP A 219 -1.23 30.49 3.10
CA TRP A 219 -1.66 31.70 3.82
C TRP A 219 -2.79 32.48 3.13
N GLN A 220 -3.06 32.22 1.85
CA GLN A 220 -4.26 32.76 1.18
C GLN A 220 -5.54 32.24 1.82
N LYS A 221 -5.53 31.01 2.37
CA LYS A 221 -6.68 30.44 3.08
C LYS A 221 -6.98 31.18 4.41
N LEU A 222 -6.02 31.97 4.90
CA LEU A 222 -6.13 32.81 6.09
C LEU A 222 -6.47 34.27 5.75
N ASP A 223 -6.58 34.61 4.46
CA ASP A 223 -6.73 35.99 3.97
C ASP A 223 -5.61 36.93 4.46
N ILE A 224 -4.39 36.42 4.64
CA ILE A 224 -3.22 37.27 4.92
C ILE A 224 -2.99 38.21 3.73
N ALA A 225 -2.86 39.51 4.04
CA ALA A 225 -2.68 40.56 3.04
C ALA A 225 -1.47 40.29 2.13
N ARG A 226 -1.63 40.54 0.83
CA ARG A 226 -0.65 40.19 -0.20
C ARG A 226 -0.14 41.44 -0.93
N ALA A 227 1.17 41.65 -0.88
CA ALA A 227 1.90 42.72 -1.58
C ALA A 227 2.76 42.13 -2.72
N PRO A 228 2.24 42.05 -3.96
CA PRO A 228 3.00 41.50 -5.08
C PRO A 228 4.01 42.50 -5.68
N ASP A 229 3.94 43.77 -5.30
CA ASP A 229 4.74 44.89 -5.80
C ASP A 229 4.94 45.97 -4.72
N LYS A 230 5.85 46.91 -4.99
CA LYS A 230 6.23 48.01 -4.08
C LYS A 230 5.07 48.92 -3.70
N ASP A 231 4.20 49.25 -4.64
CA ASP A 231 3.09 50.19 -4.40
C ASP A 231 2.04 49.59 -3.46
N THR A 232 1.74 48.31 -3.68
CA THR A 232 0.86 47.55 -2.80
C THR A 232 1.50 47.35 -1.42
N LEU A 233 2.81 47.06 -1.38
CA LEU A 233 3.57 46.95 -0.13
C LEU A 233 3.47 48.21 0.71
N ARG A 234 3.74 49.38 0.11
CA ARG A 234 3.65 50.69 0.79
C ARG A 234 2.30 50.90 1.45
N ARG A 235 1.22 50.70 0.69
CA ARG A 235 -0.16 50.87 1.20
C ARG A 235 -0.47 49.91 2.35
N LEU A 236 -0.17 48.63 2.17
CA LEU A 236 -0.47 47.60 3.17
C LEU A 236 0.38 47.74 4.43
N LEU A 237 1.65 48.12 4.31
CA LEU A 237 2.52 48.33 5.47
C LEU A 237 2.07 49.54 6.29
N ALA A 238 1.73 50.66 5.63
CA ALA A 238 1.16 51.81 6.32
C ALA A 238 -0.14 51.46 7.06
N GLU A 239 -1.02 50.68 6.42
CA GLU A 239 -2.26 50.20 7.04
C GLU A 239 -1.99 49.26 8.24
N ALA A 240 -1.03 48.34 8.11
CA ALA A 240 -0.63 47.43 9.18
C ALA A 240 -0.11 48.17 10.41
N LEU A 241 0.77 49.16 10.20
CA LEU A 241 1.34 50.00 11.26
C LEU A 241 0.25 50.82 11.96
N ALA A 242 -0.70 51.38 11.21
CA ALA A 242 -1.81 52.15 11.77
C ALA A 242 -2.79 51.28 12.57
N LYS A 243 -3.06 50.04 12.11
CA LYS A 243 -4.01 49.12 12.78
C LYS A 243 -3.41 48.43 14.00
N GLY A 244 -2.12 48.07 13.95
CA GLY A 244 -1.41 47.38 15.03
C GLY A 244 -1.96 45.99 15.41
N LYS A 245 -2.82 45.40 14.58
CA LYS A 245 -3.49 44.10 14.83
C LYS A 245 -3.53 43.24 13.56
N PRO A 246 -3.75 41.92 13.68
CA PRO A 246 -3.78 41.02 12.52
C PRO A 246 -4.79 41.46 11.46
N MET A 247 -4.38 41.39 10.20
CA MET A 247 -5.18 41.70 9.02
C MET A 247 -5.64 40.41 8.34
N VAL A 248 -6.46 39.62 9.03
CA VAL A 248 -7.00 38.33 8.57
C VAL A 248 -8.52 38.28 8.80
N SER A 249 -9.23 37.44 8.06
CA SER A 249 -10.68 37.29 8.20
C SER A 249 -11.08 36.29 9.29
N ASP A 250 -12.29 36.42 9.82
CA ASP A 250 -12.87 35.43 10.74
C ASP A 250 -13.02 34.06 10.07
N GLN A 251 -13.32 34.04 8.77
CA GLN A 251 -13.41 32.82 7.97
C GLN A 251 -12.05 32.11 7.89
N GLY A 252 -10.98 32.87 7.62
CA GLY A 252 -9.61 32.37 7.56
C GLY A 252 -9.13 31.83 8.91
N MET A 253 -9.41 32.54 10.00
CA MET A 253 -9.13 32.05 11.35
C MET A 253 -9.96 30.81 11.71
N GLY A 254 -11.22 30.74 11.26
CA GLY A 254 -12.07 29.56 11.39
C GLY A 254 -11.50 28.35 10.64
N TRP A 255 -10.94 28.56 9.44
CA TRP A 255 -10.22 27.54 8.70
C TRP A 255 -8.98 27.05 9.48
N ALA A 256 -8.14 27.96 9.96
CA ALA A 256 -6.91 27.58 10.68
C ALA A 256 -7.18 26.79 11.95
N ARG A 257 -8.22 27.16 12.72
CA ARG A 257 -8.62 26.42 13.93
C ARG A 257 -9.03 24.97 13.64
N ARG A 258 -9.66 24.70 12.50
CA ARG A 258 -10.07 23.35 12.09
C ARG A 258 -8.91 22.55 11.51
N GLU A 259 -8.13 23.18 10.63
CA GLU A 259 -7.16 22.49 9.80
C GLU A 259 -5.79 22.34 10.48
N LEU A 260 -5.42 23.29 11.34
CA LEU A 260 -4.09 23.41 11.95
C LEU A 260 -4.10 23.25 13.48
N ALA A 261 -5.27 23.07 14.09
CA ALA A 261 -5.42 22.93 15.54
C ALA A 261 -6.55 21.94 15.93
N ALA A 262 -6.68 21.70 17.23
CA ALA A 262 -7.80 20.96 17.82
C ALA A 262 -9.01 21.88 18.09
N GLY A 263 -9.44 22.62 17.06
CA GLY A 263 -10.57 23.56 17.16
C GLY A 263 -10.23 24.93 17.75
N ALA A 264 -9.09 25.09 18.43
CA ALA A 264 -8.62 26.37 18.97
C ALA A 264 -7.08 26.44 19.15
N PHE A 265 -6.54 27.67 19.15
CA PHE A 265 -5.15 27.98 19.54
C PHE A 265 -5.14 28.47 21.00
N ASP A 266 -5.30 27.53 21.92
CA ASP A 266 -5.60 27.78 23.34
C ASP A 266 -4.40 27.58 24.28
N GLY A 267 -3.20 27.30 23.75
CA GLY A 267 -2.04 26.98 24.58
C GLY A 267 -2.06 25.59 25.20
N GLY A 268 -3.04 24.74 24.85
CA GLY A 268 -3.27 23.44 25.47
C GLY A 268 -2.79 22.23 24.66
N ALA A 269 -2.14 22.40 23.51
CA ALA A 269 -1.81 21.29 22.63
C ALA A 269 -0.78 20.33 23.23
N ALA A 270 0.27 20.85 23.88
CA ALA A 270 1.27 20.06 24.59
C ALA A 270 0.63 19.26 25.72
N ALA A 271 -0.28 19.87 26.49
CA ALA A 271 -1.02 19.18 27.54
C ALA A 271 -1.90 18.04 26.99
N ARG A 272 -2.61 18.28 25.87
CA ARG A 272 -3.38 17.23 25.16
C ARG A 272 -2.48 16.11 24.65
N VAL A 273 -1.32 16.43 24.06
CA VAL A 273 -0.32 15.45 23.62
C VAL A 273 0.15 14.60 24.82
N CYS A 274 0.54 15.22 25.93
CA CYS A 274 0.95 14.49 27.13
C CYS A 274 -0.16 13.59 27.68
N ALA A 275 -1.41 14.08 27.73
CA ALA A 275 -2.55 13.29 28.18
C ALA A 275 -2.78 12.05 27.29
N GLU A 276 -2.70 12.21 25.97
CA GLU A 276 -2.81 11.08 25.04
C GLU A 276 -1.64 10.11 25.14
N MET A 277 -0.41 10.60 25.35
CA MET A 277 0.75 9.74 25.58
C MET A 277 0.55 8.86 26.82
N VAL A 278 0.06 9.43 27.93
CA VAL A 278 -0.25 8.69 29.16
C VAL A 278 -1.37 7.66 28.91
N ARG A 279 -2.44 8.07 28.23
CA ARG A 279 -3.56 7.17 27.89
C ARG A 279 -3.10 6.00 27.03
N ILE A 280 -2.30 6.26 25.99
CA ILE A 280 -1.75 5.24 25.07
C ILE A 280 -0.82 4.29 25.83
N ALA A 281 0.03 4.81 26.72
CA ALA A 281 0.91 3.98 27.55
C ALA A 281 0.16 3.03 28.49
N ALA A 282 -1.07 3.40 28.90
CA ALA A 282 -1.94 2.62 29.77
C ALA A 282 -2.83 1.60 29.02
N LEU A 283 -2.91 1.66 27.68
CA LEU A 283 -3.69 0.69 26.92
C LEU A 283 -3.17 -0.73 27.18
N PRO A 284 -4.05 -1.75 27.28
CA PRO A 284 -3.62 -3.13 27.43
C PRO A 284 -2.61 -3.43 26.33
N ARG A 285 -1.43 -3.93 26.75
CA ARG A 285 -0.37 -4.37 25.83
C ARG A 285 -0.90 -5.58 25.06
N ARG A 286 -1.72 -5.33 24.04
CA ARG A 286 -2.02 -6.33 23.03
C ARG A 286 -0.67 -6.72 22.45
N GLU A 287 -0.47 -8.01 22.16
CA GLU A 287 0.52 -8.38 21.14
C GLU A 287 0.35 -7.36 20.03
N ALA A 288 1.41 -6.63 19.67
CA ALA A 288 1.34 -5.59 18.66
C ALA A 288 0.48 -6.14 17.54
N MET A 289 -0.77 -5.65 17.43
CA MET A 289 -1.67 -6.17 16.42
C MET A 289 -0.98 -5.72 15.17
N ARG A 290 -0.30 -6.67 14.51
CA ARG A 290 0.01 -6.54 13.10
C ARG A 290 -1.27 -5.95 12.52
N PRO A 291 -1.23 -4.84 11.77
CA PRO A 291 -2.15 -4.80 10.66
C PRO A 291 -1.89 -6.14 9.96
N GLY A 292 -2.83 -7.08 10.10
CA GLY A 292 -2.90 -8.17 9.13
C GLY A 292 -2.90 -7.54 7.75
N ILE A 293 -2.60 -8.32 6.74
CA ILE A 293 -2.84 -7.85 5.38
C ILE A 293 -4.33 -7.43 5.36
N PRO A 294 -4.64 -6.14 5.05
CA PRO A 294 -6.02 -5.68 5.05
C PRO A 294 -6.87 -6.62 4.20
N GLU A 295 -8.11 -6.87 4.61
CA GLU A 295 -8.99 -7.78 3.87
C GLU A 295 -9.14 -7.35 2.41
N GLU A 296 -9.27 -6.04 2.17
CA GLU A 296 -9.28 -5.41 0.85
C GLU A 296 -8.05 -5.76 0.00
N LEU A 297 -6.88 -5.94 0.62
CA LEU A 297 -5.64 -6.33 -0.06
C LEU A 297 -5.66 -7.80 -0.44
N VAL A 298 -6.18 -8.68 0.42
CA VAL A 298 -6.37 -10.10 0.07
C VAL A 298 -7.42 -10.26 -1.02
N GLU A 299 -8.44 -9.41 -1.00
CA GLU A 299 -9.54 -9.42 -1.98
C GLU A 299 -9.22 -8.65 -3.27
N GLY A 300 -8.08 -7.96 -3.35
CA GLY A 300 -7.64 -7.26 -4.56
C GLY A 300 -8.44 -6.00 -4.90
N HIS A 301 -8.94 -5.30 -3.90
CA HIS A 301 -9.75 -4.09 -4.02
C HIS A 301 -9.01 -2.81 -3.60
N THR A 302 -7.68 -2.83 -3.48
CA THR A 302 -6.95 -1.71 -2.86
C THR A 302 -6.86 -0.47 -3.74
N SER A 303 -7.18 0.68 -3.15
CA SER A 303 -7.03 2.03 -3.73
C SER A 303 -5.70 2.72 -3.35
N GLY A 304 -4.82 2.04 -2.61
CA GLY A 304 -3.60 2.62 -2.04
C GLY A 304 -2.30 2.24 -2.75
N ALA A 305 -1.29 3.10 -2.64
CA ALA A 305 0.08 2.82 -3.09
C ALA A 305 0.77 1.82 -2.16
N ILE A 306 1.02 0.59 -2.65
CA ILE A 306 1.68 -0.45 -1.87
C ILE A 306 3.13 -0.63 -2.34
N ALA A 307 4.06 -0.81 -1.40
CA ALA A 307 5.37 -1.35 -1.72
C ALA A 307 5.48 -2.80 -1.24
N LEU A 308 5.83 -3.71 -2.15
CA LEU A 308 5.94 -5.14 -1.86
C LEU A 308 7.41 -5.57 -1.86
N LEU A 309 7.78 -6.33 -0.84
CA LEU A 309 9.01 -7.11 -0.82
C LEU A 309 8.69 -8.46 -1.45
N SER A 310 9.27 -8.78 -2.61
CA SER A 310 9.06 -10.07 -3.29
C SER A 310 10.21 -11.04 -3.02
N ASN A 311 9.91 -12.34 -3.00
CA ASN A 311 10.93 -13.40 -2.89
C ASN A 311 11.77 -13.57 -4.15
N GLU A 312 11.30 -13.07 -5.29
CA GLU A 312 11.99 -13.15 -6.56
C GLU A 312 11.69 -11.93 -7.45
N ALA A 313 12.48 -11.77 -8.52
CA ALA A 313 12.15 -10.83 -9.58
C ALA A 313 10.87 -11.32 -10.26
N LEU A 314 9.81 -10.51 -10.17
CA LEU A 314 8.52 -10.83 -10.77
C LEU A 314 8.69 -11.10 -12.27
N PRO A 315 8.41 -12.32 -12.77
CA PRO A 315 8.45 -12.57 -14.21
C PRO A 315 7.43 -11.65 -14.89
N ALA A 316 7.77 -11.12 -16.08
CA ALA A 316 6.98 -10.09 -16.75
C ALA A 316 5.48 -10.42 -16.89
N ARG A 317 5.13 -11.71 -16.99
CA ARG A 317 3.74 -12.20 -17.09
C ARG A 317 2.87 -11.94 -15.84
N TRP A 318 3.48 -11.85 -14.66
CA TRP A 318 2.77 -11.64 -13.38
C TRP A 318 2.58 -10.16 -13.05
N THR A 319 3.44 -9.29 -13.59
CA THR A 319 3.46 -7.86 -13.26
C THR A 319 2.13 -7.16 -13.58
N PRO A 320 1.54 -7.27 -14.79
CA PRO A 320 0.31 -6.55 -15.10
C PRO A 320 -0.88 -6.97 -14.20
N PRO A 321 -1.19 -8.28 -14.03
CA PRO A 321 -2.27 -8.71 -13.14
C PRO A 321 -2.09 -8.25 -11.70
N LEU A 322 -0.88 -8.40 -11.14
CA LEU A 322 -0.62 -8.00 -9.75
C LEU A 322 -0.65 -6.49 -9.57
N ARG A 323 -0.21 -5.71 -10.57
CA ARG A 323 -0.28 -4.25 -10.51
C ARG A 323 -1.72 -3.75 -10.57
N ARG A 324 -2.58 -4.42 -11.37
CA ARG A 324 -4.02 -4.17 -11.40
C ARG A 324 -4.68 -4.55 -10.08
N LEU A 325 -4.31 -5.69 -9.51
CA LEU A 325 -4.90 -6.22 -8.28
C LEU A 325 -4.53 -5.40 -7.03
N PHE A 326 -3.26 -5.00 -6.91
CA PHE A 326 -2.73 -4.39 -5.69
C PHE A 326 -2.39 -2.90 -5.83
N GLY A 327 -2.41 -2.34 -7.03
CA GLY A 327 -2.04 -0.94 -7.25
C GLY A 327 -0.62 -0.59 -6.79
N PHE A 328 0.29 -1.58 -6.69
CA PHE A 328 1.60 -1.36 -6.08
C PHE A 328 2.42 -0.35 -6.90
N LYS A 329 3.04 0.62 -6.20
CA LYS A 329 3.90 1.64 -6.82
C LYS A 329 5.36 1.21 -6.90
N ALA A 330 5.78 0.30 -6.02
CA ALA A 330 7.15 -0.19 -5.97
C ALA A 330 7.21 -1.68 -5.62
N LEU A 331 8.13 -2.38 -6.27
CA LEU A 331 8.50 -3.75 -5.96
C LEU A 331 9.98 -3.79 -5.61
N SER A 332 10.32 -4.32 -4.44
CA SER A 332 11.71 -4.41 -3.99
C SER A 332 12.14 -5.87 -3.85
N LEU A 333 13.39 -6.13 -4.22
CA LEU A 333 14.06 -7.39 -3.92
C LEU A 333 14.80 -7.29 -2.58
N PRO A 334 15.00 -8.41 -1.87
CA PRO A 334 15.66 -8.42 -0.57
C PRO A 334 17.13 -7.98 -0.64
N ARG A 335 17.75 -8.08 -1.83
CA ARG A 335 19.17 -7.78 -2.07
C ARG A 335 19.55 -6.32 -1.79
N GLU A 336 18.57 -5.42 -1.75
CA GLU A 336 18.76 -4.03 -1.38
C GLU A 336 18.03 -3.71 -0.07
N MET A 337 18.71 -3.88 1.07
CA MET A 337 18.11 -3.73 2.40
C MET A 337 17.39 -2.37 2.60
N ARG A 338 17.96 -1.28 2.07
CA ARG A 338 17.32 0.06 2.12
C ARG A 338 15.99 0.11 1.36
N LYS A 339 15.89 -0.56 0.21
CA LYS A 339 14.63 -0.65 -0.56
C LYS A 339 13.64 -1.60 0.11
N ALA A 340 14.13 -2.75 0.62
CA ALA A 340 13.31 -3.71 1.38
C ALA A 340 12.68 -3.10 2.64
N ALA A 341 13.40 -2.21 3.34
CA ALA A 341 12.87 -1.48 4.50
C ALA A 341 11.69 -0.55 4.15
N GLY A 342 11.62 -0.11 2.88
CA GLY A 342 10.50 0.67 2.33
C GLY A 342 9.22 -0.14 2.20
N ALA A 343 9.29 -1.45 1.95
CA ALA A 343 8.12 -2.30 1.71
C ALA A 343 7.14 -2.33 2.90
N ASP A 344 5.85 -2.41 2.60
CA ASP A 344 4.76 -2.48 3.57
C ASP A 344 4.46 -3.93 3.93
N TYR A 345 4.45 -4.80 2.93
CA TYR A 345 4.20 -6.24 3.05
C TYR A 345 5.28 -7.05 2.32
N GLY A 346 5.50 -8.28 2.77
CA GLY A 346 6.11 -9.32 1.97
C GLY A 346 5.06 -9.94 1.06
N MET A 347 5.41 -10.15 -0.20
CA MET A 347 4.66 -10.99 -1.13
C MET A 347 5.52 -12.20 -1.45
N ARG A 348 4.94 -13.39 -1.29
CA ARG A 348 5.53 -14.64 -1.71
C ARG A 348 4.77 -15.12 -2.92
N ILE A 349 5.43 -15.11 -4.07
CA ILE A 349 4.94 -15.79 -5.25
C ILE A 349 5.34 -17.25 -5.09
N ASP A 350 4.36 -18.10 -4.90
CA ASP A 350 4.57 -19.51 -4.68
C ASP A 350 4.49 -20.24 -6.03
N GLN A 351 5.60 -20.27 -6.76
CA GLN A 351 5.70 -21.16 -7.91
C GLN A 351 5.85 -22.57 -7.32
N ARG A 352 4.83 -23.43 -7.48
CA ARG A 352 4.74 -24.79 -6.90
C ARG A 352 5.99 -25.68 -7.04
N PHE A 353 6.96 -25.31 -7.87
CA PHE A 353 8.19 -26.06 -8.15
C PHE A 353 9.48 -25.39 -7.62
N GLN A 354 9.38 -24.23 -6.96
CA GLN A 354 10.54 -23.46 -6.50
C GLN A 354 10.62 -23.41 -4.98
N THR A 355 11.85 -23.47 -4.48
CA THR A 355 12.17 -23.19 -3.07
C THR A 355 12.14 -21.69 -2.84
N VAL A 356 11.59 -21.27 -1.69
CA VAL A 356 11.60 -19.87 -1.31
C VAL A 356 13.01 -19.49 -0.85
N ASP A 357 13.54 -18.38 -1.37
CA ASP A 357 14.85 -17.85 -0.98
C ASP A 357 14.93 -17.65 0.56
N PRO A 358 15.84 -18.36 1.28
CA PRO A 358 16.01 -18.20 2.72
C PRO A 358 16.37 -16.76 3.11
N TYR A 359 17.06 -16.03 2.23
CA TYR A 359 17.42 -14.63 2.46
C TYR A 359 16.18 -13.73 2.44
N TYR A 360 15.23 -13.94 1.52
CA TYR A 360 13.92 -13.27 1.54
C TYR A 360 13.21 -13.49 2.88
N GLN A 361 13.10 -14.75 3.32
CA GLN A 361 12.42 -15.07 4.58
C GLN A 361 13.11 -14.40 5.77
N SER A 362 14.43 -14.37 5.78
CA SER A 362 15.22 -13.73 6.84
C SER A 362 15.02 -12.22 6.86
N VAL A 363 15.12 -11.54 5.70
CA VAL A 363 14.91 -10.09 5.58
C VAL A 363 13.47 -9.71 5.94
N ARG A 364 12.48 -10.44 5.43
CA ARG A 364 11.06 -10.20 5.74
C ARG A 364 10.77 -10.34 7.23
N ARG A 365 11.30 -11.40 7.87
CA ARG A 365 11.17 -11.64 9.32
C ARG A 365 11.86 -10.55 10.13
N LEU A 366 13.09 -10.19 9.76
CA LEU A 366 13.86 -9.11 10.39
C LEU A 366 13.12 -7.78 10.32
N LEU A 367 12.49 -7.48 9.18
CA LEU A 367 11.69 -6.26 8.99
C LEU A 367 10.26 -6.37 9.57
N GLY A 368 9.86 -7.54 10.06
CA GLY A 368 8.54 -7.80 10.62
C GLY A 368 7.38 -7.63 9.63
N ARG A 369 7.58 -7.92 8.34
CA ARG A 369 6.55 -7.72 7.31
C ARG A 369 5.55 -8.87 7.26
N PRO A 370 4.23 -8.61 7.24
CA PRO A 370 3.22 -9.64 6.94
C PRO A 370 3.51 -10.27 5.58
N GLU A 371 3.10 -11.51 5.36
CA GLU A 371 3.39 -12.24 4.11
C GLU A 371 2.08 -12.56 3.39
N LEU A 372 1.96 -12.05 2.16
CA LEU A 372 0.88 -12.37 1.24
C LEU A 372 1.33 -13.53 0.37
N PHE A 373 0.60 -14.63 0.42
CA PHE A 373 0.79 -15.78 -0.46
C PHE A 373 0.02 -15.51 -1.74
N VAL A 374 0.73 -15.51 -2.86
CA VAL A 374 0.16 -15.32 -4.20
C VAL A 374 0.53 -16.54 -5.04
N ASP A 375 -0.49 -17.19 -5.58
CA ASP A 375 -0.33 -18.38 -6.42
C ASP A 375 -1.17 -18.27 -7.69
N HIS A 376 -0.92 -19.19 -8.63
CA HIS A 376 -1.81 -19.40 -9.75
C HIS A 376 -3.18 -19.86 -9.24
N GLY A 377 -4.23 -19.27 -9.82
CA GLY A 377 -5.58 -19.79 -9.67
C GLY A 377 -5.79 -21.07 -10.50
N PHE A 378 -7.04 -21.48 -10.61
CA PHE A 378 -7.40 -22.78 -11.20
C PHE A 378 -7.61 -22.77 -12.72
N VAL A 379 -7.45 -21.61 -13.38
CA VAL A 379 -7.59 -21.48 -14.84
C VAL A 379 -6.30 -20.98 -15.45
N ALA A 380 -5.72 -21.79 -16.33
CA ALA A 380 -4.54 -21.43 -17.09
C ALA A 380 -4.89 -20.47 -18.24
N SER A 381 -3.92 -19.63 -18.63
CA SER A 381 -4.06 -18.69 -19.76
C SER A 381 -3.98 -19.35 -21.13
N GLY A 382 -3.56 -20.61 -21.21
CA GLY A 382 -3.22 -21.28 -22.47
C GLY A 382 -1.94 -20.75 -23.13
N THR A 383 -1.20 -19.86 -22.45
CA THR A 383 0.08 -19.33 -22.96
C THR A 383 1.08 -19.07 -21.83
N PRO A 384 2.36 -19.42 -21.99
CA PRO A 384 3.38 -19.17 -20.98
C PRO A 384 3.62 -17.67 -20.69
N LYS A 385 3.11 -16.77 -21.55
CA LYS A 385 3.34 -15.33 -21.50
C LYS A 385 2.33 -14.55 -20.64
N ALA A 386 1.24 -15.17 -20.19
CA ALA A 386 0.19 -14.49 -19.43
C ALA A 386 -0.29 -15.30 -18.23
N VAL A 387 -0.84 -14.62 -17.22
CA VAL A 387 -1.52 -15.24 -16.07
C VAL A 387 -3.01 -14.91 -16.18
N ALA A 388 -3.85 -15.95 -16.26
CA ALA A 388 -5.31 -15.78 -16.39
C ALA A 388 -6.04 -15.85 -15.05
N SER A 389 -5.43 -16.48 -14.05
CA SER A 389 -6.02 -16.57 -12.72
C SER A 389 -4.98 -16.51 -11.61
N LEU A 390 -5.38 -15.88 -10.50
CA LEU A 390 -4.59 -15.69 -9.30
C LEU A 390 -5.43 -16.05 -8.07
N ILE A 391 -4.78 -16.54 -7.03
CA ILE A 391 -5.36 -16.68 -5.70
C ILE A 391 -4.41 -16.05 -4.67
N CYS A 392 -5.00 -15.30 -3.74
CA CYS A 392 -4.26 -14.57 -2.71
C CYS A 392 -4.73 -15.00 -1.32
N ASP A 393 -3.80 -15.20 -0.40
CA ASP A 393 -4.07 -15.63 0.97
C ASP A 393 -3.06 -14.98 1.93
N ASP A 394 -3.49 -14.57 3.12
CA ASP A 394 -2.64 -13.95 4.15
C ASP A 394 -2.21 -14.92 5.27
N ARG A 395 -2.65 -16.18 5.19
CA ARG A 395 -2.37 -17.22 6.17
C ARG A 395 -1.46 -18.31 5.60
N ALA A 396 -1.85 -18.88 4.46
CA ALA A 396 -1.10 -19.94 3.78
C ALA A 396 -1.61 -20.16 2.34
N SER A 397 -0.76 -20.68 1.45
CA SER A 397 -1.20 -21.15 0.12
C SER A 397 -2.34 -22.17 0.25
N TYR A 398 -3.30 -22.16 -0.66
CA TYR A 398 -4.53 -22.97 -0.53
C TYR A 398 -4.29 -24.48 -0.46
N TYR A 399 -3.20 -24.99 -1.06
CA TYR A 399 -2.81 -26.40 -1.02
C TYR A 399 -1.96 -26.77 0.20
N ASP A 400 -1.64 -25.83 1.09
CA ASP A 400 -0.92 -26.13 2.32
C ASP A 400 -1.86 -26.79 3.33
N ALA A 401 -1.73 -28.11 3.51
CA ALA A 401 -2.53 -28.85 4.47
C ALA A 401 -1.91 -28.88 5.87
N THR A 402 -0.78 -28.19 6.10
CA THR A 402 -0.15 -28.11 7.42
C THR A 402 -0.70 -26.97 8.27
N ARG A 403 -1.45 -26.04 7.66
CA ARG A 403 -1.98 -24.82 8.31
C ARG A 403 -3.34 -24.45 7.73
N GLU A 404 -4.12 -23.70 8.50
CA GLU A 404 -5.42 -23.18 8.04
C GLU A 404 -5.22 -21.94 7.14
N SER A 405 -5.54 -22.06 5.85
CA SER A 405 -5.59 -20.94 4.90
C SER A 405 -6.87 -20.11 5.08
N ARG A 406 -6.94 -18.90 4.53
CA ARG A 406 -8.16 -18.10 4.50
C ARG A 406 -9.28 -18.79 3.73
N LEU A 407 -8.95 -19.53 2.66
CA LEU A 407 -9.91 -20.37 1.94
C LEU A 407 -10.57 -21.40 2.88
N VAL A 408 -9.76 -22.10 3.69
CA VAL A 408 -10.28 -23.08 4.67
C VAL A 408 -11.08 -22.39 5.77
N ALA A 409 -10.64 -21.23 6.24
CA ALA A 409 -11.39 -20.44 7.22
C ALA A 409 -12.79 -20.06 6.71
N ARG A 410 -12.91 -19.65 5.44
CA ARG A 410 -14.20 -19.36 4.78
C ARG A 410 -15.10 -20.60 4.73
N LEU A 411 -14.54 -21.76 4.38
CA LEU A 411 -15.27 -23.03 4.37
C LEU A 411 -15.67 -23.52 5.76
N ASN A 412 -14.88 -23.24 6.79
CA ASN A 412 -15.25 -23.49 8.19
C ASN A 412 -16.29 -22.49 8.72
N GLY A 413 -16.53 -21.37 8.03
CA GLY A 413 -17.49 -20.33 8.40
C GLY A 413 -18.95 -20.73 8.18
N GLU A 414 -19.86 -19.76 8.26
CA GLU A 414 -21.32 -20.00 8.15
C GLU A 414 -21.88 -19.89 6.73
N MET A 415 -21.05 -19.55 5.75
CA MET A 415 -21.46 -19.46 4.35
C MET A 415 -22.15 -20.76 3.90
N ALA A 416 -23.26 -20.60 3.18
CA ALA A 416 -23.94 -21.66 2.42
C ALA A 416 -24.35 -21.07 1.06
N LEU A 417 -24.44 -21.91 0.02
CA LEU A 417 -24.88 -21.43 -1.29
C LEU A 417 -26.38 -21.13 -1.29
N GLY A 418 -26.76 -20.02 -1.92
CA GLY A 418 -28.14 -19.76 -2.32
C GLY A 418 -28.48 -20.47 -3.63
N PRO A 419 -29.74 -20.39 -4.09
CA PRO A 419 -30.16 -20.95 -5.37
C PRO A 419 -29.36 -20.41 -6.56
N ALA A 420 -29.13 -19.09 -6.61
CA ALA A 420 -28.42 -18.45 -7.71
C ALA A 420 -26.96 -18.90 -7.82
N GLU A 421 -26.26 -19.06 -6.69
CA GLU A 421 -24.89 -19.57 -6.71
C GLU A 421 -24.83 -21.04 -7.13
N ARG A 422 -25.81 -21.87 -6.72
CA ARG A 422 -25.92 -23.25 -7.18
C ARG A 422 -26.16 -23.34 -8.68
N ASP A 423 -27.10 -22.55 -9.20
CA ASP A 423 -27.39 -22.49 -10.64
C ASP A 423 -26.17 -22.03 -11.44
N ARG A 424 -25.41 -21.07 -10.90
CA ARG A 424 -24.15 -20.63 -11.50
C ARG A 424 -23.12 -21.76 -11.55
N VAL A 425 -22.91 -22.51 -10.47
CA VAL A 425 -21.98 -23.66 -10.46
C VAL A 425 -22.44 -24.73 -11.46
N ALA A 426 -23.73 -25.05 -11.50
CA ALA A 426 -24.28 -26.01 -12.45
C ALA A 426 -24.08 -25.59 -13.91
N ALA A 427 -24.25 -24.30 -14.23
CA ALA A 427 -24.02 -23.76 -15.58
C ALA A 427 -22.53 -23.75 -15.98
N LEU A 428 -21.61 -23.70 -15.01
CA LEU A 428 -20.17 -23.75 -15.25
C LEU A 428 -19.67 -25.17 -15.53
N LEU A 429 -20.29 -26.19 -14.91
CA LEU A 429 -19.81 -27.57 -14.97
C LEU A 429 -19.61 -28.11 -16.40
N PRO A 430 -20.56 -27.96 -17.36
CA PRO A 430 -20.34 -28.44 -18.73
C PRO A 430 -19.16 -27.76 -19.45
N ARG A 431 -18.78 -26.56 -19.03
CA ARG A 431 -17.68 -25.77 -19.61
C ARG A 431 -16.31 -26.19 -19.05
N LEU A 432 -16.31 -26.99 -17.97
CA LEU A 432 -15.12 -27.58 -17.36
C LEU A 432 -14.82 -28.99 -17.91
N SER A 433 -15.64 -29.49 -18.83
CA SER A 433 -15.45 -30.78 -19.53
C SER A 433 -14.42 -30.65 -20.67
N VAL A 434 -13.15 -30.43 -20.34
CA VAL A 434 -12.06 -30.20 -21.30
C VAL A 434 -10.94 -31.25 -21.26
N GLY A 435 -11.09 -32.30 -20.45
CA GLY A 435 -10.13 -33.39 -20.21
C GLY A 435 -10.32 -34.64 -21.09
N PRO A 436 -9.53 -35.71 -20.84
CA PRO A 436 -9.65 -36.97 -21.56
C PRO A 436 -11.01 -37.63 -21.31
N GLU A 437 -11.66 -38.02 -22.40
CA GLU A 437 -12.92 -38.77 -22.37
C GLU A 437 -12.77 -40.09 -21.61
N PRO A 438 -13.79 -40.51 -20.85
CA PRO A 438 -13.78 -41.80 -20.19
C PRO A 438 -13.61 -42.94 -21.20
N LEU A 439 -12.88 -43.97 -20.78
CA LEU A 439 -12.64 -45.16 -21.60
C LEU A 439 -13.98 -45.87 -21.88
N ARG A 440 -14.22 -46.31 -23.13
CA ARG A 440 -15.55 -46.72 -23.60
C ARG A 440 -15.81 -48.23 -23.53
N THR A 441 -14.87 -49.03 -23.05
CA THR A 441 -14.91 -50.49 -23.23
C THR A 441 -15.25 -51.28 -21.96
N SER A 442 -15.40 -50.61 -20.81
CA SER A 442 -15.77 -51.24 -19.53
C SER A 442 -16.96 -50.54 -18.87
N ALA A 443 -17.68 -51.30 -18.03
CA ALA A 443 -18.75 -50.80 -17.19
C ALA A 443 -18.24 -49.89 -16.05
N ARG A 444 -16.96 -50.01 -15.67
CA ARG A 444 -16.34 -49.17 -14.63
C ARG A 444 -15.00 -48.59 -15.09
N ARG A 445 -14.84 -47.28 -14.93
CA ARG A 445 -13.75 -46.47 -15.47
C ARG A 445 -13.07 -45.72 -14.32
N ILE A 446 -11.80 -46.03 -14.11
CA ILE A 446 -10.99 -45.48 -13.03
C ILE A 446 -9.92 -44.57 -13.62
N LEU A 447 -9.85 -43.34 -13.15
CA LEU A 447 -8.81 -42.39 -13.50
C LEU A 447 -7.80 -42.28 -12.37
N VAL A 448 -6.51 -42.39 -12.69
CA VAL A 448 -5.40 -42.07 -11.82
C VAL A 448 -4.75 -40.78 -12.33
N VAL A 449 -4.72 -39.75 -11.50
CA VAL A 449 -4.18 -38.44 -11.90
C VAL A 449 -2.74 -38.30 -11.39
N ASP A 450 -1.79 -38.30 -12.32
CA ASP A 450 -0.40 -38.04 -12.00
C ASP A 450 -0.11 -36.54 -11.80
N GLN A 451 0.99 -36.22 -11.13
CA GLN A 451 1.44 -34.84 -10.92
C GLN A 451 2.93 -34.71 -11.26
N ALA A 452 3.34 -33.46 -11.41
CA ALA A 452 4.72 -33.10 -11.68
C ALA A 452 5.65 -33.48 -10.51
N LEU A 453 6.84 -33.99 -10.84
CA LEU A 453 7.91 -34.19 -9.88
C LEU A 453 8.25 -32.85 -9.20
N ASN A 454 8.43 -32.89 -7.87
CA ASN A 454 8.67 -31.73 -7.01
C ASN A 454 7.52 -30.72 -6.92
N ASP A 455 6.27 -31.12 -7.23
CA ASP A 455 5.09 -30.32 -6.89
C ASP A 455 4.98 -30.16 -5.36
N ARG A 456 5.12 -28.93 -4.87
CA ARG A 456 5.04 -28.60 -3.45
C ARG A 456 3.67 -28.89 -2.84
N ALA A 457 2.60 -28.92 -3.65
CA ALA A 457 1.28 -29.33 -3.17
C ALA A 457 1.28 -30.78 -2.67
N VAL A 458 2.08 -31.66 -3.28
CA VAL A 458 2.22 -33.07 -2.82
C VAL A 458 2.82 -33.12 -1.43
N ALA A 459 3.96 -32.45 -1.21
CA ALA A 459 4.64 -32.46 0.07
C ALA A 459 3.82 -31.76 1.17
N LEU A 460 3.23 -30.59 0.88
CA LEU A 460 2.40 -29.86 1.84
C LEU A 460 1.02 -30.50 2.06
N GLY A 461 0.57 -31.35 1.13
CA GLY A 461 -0.56 -32.25 1.29
C GLY A 461 -0.21 -33.54 2.06
N GLY A 462 0.98 -33.61 2.65
CA GLY A 462 1.45 -34.74 3.45
C GLY A 462 1.88 -35.97 2.65
N ALA A 463 1.91 -35.90 1.32
CA ALA A 463 2.22 -37.01 0.44
C ALA A 463 3.68 -36.97 -0.05
N SER A 464 4.07 -38.02 -0.76
CA SER A 464 5.40 -38.19 -1.35
C SER A 464 5.28 -38.85 -2.73
N VAL A 465 6.41 -38.99 -3.41
CA VAL A 465 6.53 -39.75 -4.66
C VAL A 465 5.96 -41.19 -4.51
N ASP A 466 6.14 -41.83 -3.36
CA ASP A 466 5.62 -43.19 -3.10
C ASP A 466 4.10 -43.25 -2.92
N SER A 467 3.48 -42.11 -2.62
CA SER A 467 2.02 -42.00 -2.56
C SER A 467 1.39 -42.24 -3.94
N PHE A 468 2.08 -41.91 -5.03
CA PHE A 468 1.60 -42.16 -6.39
C PHE A 468 1.65 -43.65 -6.75
N ALA A 469 2.69 -44.36 -6.30
CA ALA A 469 2.77 -45.81 -6.48
C ALA A 469 1.67 -46.53 -5.69
N THR A 470 1.45 -46.10 -4.45
CA THR A 470 0.35 -46.60 -3.61
C THR A 470 -1.01 -46.31 -4.24
N MET A 471 -1.20 -45.10 -4.78
CA MET A 471 -2.40 -44.69 -5.47
C MET A 471 -2.72 -45.58 -6.66
N LEU A 472 -1.74 -45.81 -7.54
CA LEU A 472 -1.92 -46.68 -8.70
C LEU A 472 -2.23 -48.12 -8.29
N LYS A 473 -1.51 -48.65 -7.29
CA LYS A 473 -1.78 -50.00 -6.75
C LYS A 473 -3.21 -50.14 -6.21
N VAL A 474 -3.67 -49.17 -5.43
CA VAL A 474 -5.05 -49.16 -4.91
C VAL A 474 -6.07 -49.12 -6.04
N ALA A 475 -5.84 -48.33 -7.09
CA ALA A 475 -6.73 -48.26 -8.26
C ALA A 475 -6.78 -49.59 -9.03
N LEU A 476 -5.64 -50.27 -9.16
CA LEU A 476 -5.52 -51.58 -9.80
C LEU A 476 -6.23 -52.69 -9.02
N GLU A 477 -6.18 -52.63 -7.69
CA GLU A 477 -6.77 -53.64 -6.80
C GLU A 477 -8.27 -53.41 -6.55
N ALA A 478 -8.78 -52.20 -6.76
CA ALA A 478 -10.16 -51.83 -6.46
C ALA A 478 -11.20 -52.61 -7.30
N ASP A 479 -10.92 -52.82 -8.59
CA ASP A 479 -11.80 -53.57 -9.48
C ASP A 479 -11.00 -54.22 -10.63
N PRO A 480 -10.80 -55.56 -10.59
CA PRO A 480 -10.11 -56.29 -11.64
C PRO A 480 -10.82 -56.30 -13.01
N SER A 481 -12.01 -55.73 -13.15
CA SER A 481 -12.73 -55.56 -14.42
C SER A 481 -12.72 -54.12 -14.94
N ALA A 482 -12.29 -53.16 -14.10
CA ALA A 482 -12.29 -51.76 -14.46
C ALA A 482 -11.19 -51.39 -15.45
N GLU A 483 -11.49 -50.41 -16.28
CA GLU A 483 -10.53 -49.77 -17.15
C GLU A 483 -9.81 -48.64 -16.43
N ILE A 484 -8.48 -48.66 -16.52
CA ILE A 484 -7.63 -47.72 -15.78
C ILE A 484 -6.93 -46.79 -16.76
N GLY A 485 -7.22 -45.50 -16.63
CA GLY A 485 -6.51 -44.42 -17.28
C GLY A 485 -5.51 -43.77 -16.32
N VAL A 486 -4.29 -43.51 -16.76
CA VAL A 486 -3.34 -42.64 -16.03
C VAL A 486 -3.21 -41.33 -16.79
N MET A 487 -3.69 -40.24 -16.20
CA MET A 487 -3.58 -38.90 -16.77
C MET A 487 -2.23 -38.30 -16.41
N ALA A 488 -1.45 -37.94 -17.43
CA ALA A 488 -0.18 -37.23 -17.28
C ALA A 488 -0.38 -35.85 -16.60
N PRO A 489 0.64 -35.27 -15.97
CA PRO A 489 0.53 -33.93 -15.40
C PRO A 489 0.31 -32.86 -16.47
N ALA A 490 -0.52 -31.86 -16.18
CA ALA A 490 -0.74 -30.71 -17.05
C ALA A 490 0.53 -29.84 -17.15
N ALA A 491 0.77 -29.28 -18.34
CA ALA A 491 1.87 -28.35 -18.55
C ALA A 491 1.64 -27.04 -17.79
N ILE A 492 2.68 -26.55 -17.11
CA ILE A 492 2.68 -25.23 -16.46
C ILE A 492 3.70 -24.36 -17.19
N GLY A 493 3.23 -23.55 -18.13
CA GLY A 493 4.08 -22.76 -19.03
C GLY A 493 4.36 -23.49 -20.34
N SER A 494 5.63 -23.55 -20.76
CA SER A 494 6.01 -24.00 -22.12
C SER A 494 6.58 -25.41 -22.21
N LEU A 495 6.75 -26.13 -21.09
CA LEU A 495 7.29 -27.49 -21.08
C LEU A 495 6.39 -28.40 -20.23
N PRO A 496 6.08 -29.63 -20.70
CA PRO A 496 5.43 -30.63 -19.87
C PRO A 496 6.36 -31.01 -18.71
N PRO A 497 5.88 -30.97 -17.45
CA PRO A 497 6.70 -31.33 -16.31
C PRO A 497 7.01 -32.82 -16.30
N ALA A 498 8.12 -33.20 -15.66
CA ALA A 498 8.46 -34.61 -15.48
C ALA A 498 7.38 -35.31 -14.64
N PRO A 499 6.75 -36.40 -15.13
CA PRO A 499 5.75 -37.16 -14.38
C PRO A 499 6.38 -37.93 -13.22
N ILE A 500 5.60 -38.19 -12.17
CA ILE A 500 6.02 -39.07 -11.07
C ILE A 500 5.79 -40.54 -11.46
N LEU A 501 4.70 -40.82 -12.17
CA LEU A 501 4.38 -42.13 -12.74
C LEU A 501 4.93 -42.21 -14.17
N THR A 502 6.24 -42.47 -14.29
CA THR A 502 6.84 -42.73 -15.61
C THR A 502 6.31 -44.04 -16.21
N PRO A 503 6.36 -44.23 -17.54
CA PRO A 503 5.94 -45.47 -18.18
C PRO A 503 6.57 -46.72 -17.56
N GLU A 504 7.85 -46.65 -17.17
CA GLU A 504 8.59 -47.75 -16.54
C GLU A 504 8.01 -48.07 -15.16
N ARG A 505 7.74 -47.04 -14.34
CA ARG A 505 7.16 -47.20 -13.00
C ARG A 505 5.72 -47.72 -13.07
N ILE A 506 4.96 -47.30 -14.06
CA ILE A 506 3.61 -47.81 -14.31
C ILE A 506 3.68 -49.29 -14.69
N ALA A 507 4.57 -49.67 -15.60
CA ALA A 507 4.75 -51.07 -16.00
C ALA A 507 5.17 -51.96 -14.82
N GLU A 508 6.06 -51.46 -13.96
CA GLU A 508 6.48 -52.15 -12.73
C GLU A 508 5.30 -52.40 -11.79
N ILE A 509 4.47 -51.40 -11.54
CA ILE A 509 3.35 -51.48 -10.59
C ILE A 509 2.16 -52.26 -11.16
N ALA A 510 1.81 -52.02 -12.43
CA ALA A 510 0.66 -52.62 -13.08
C ALA A 510 0.91 -54.08 -13.48
N GLY A 511 2.17 -54.49 -13.67
CA GLY A 511 2.53 -55.82 -14.14
C GLY A 511 1.87 -56.13 -15.48
N SER A 512 1.04 -57.17 -15.54
CA SER A 512 0.28 -57.55 -16.75
C SER A 512 -1.03 -56.78 -16.93
N ARG A 513 -1.43 -55.94 -15.96
CA ARG A 513 -2.69 -55.21 -16.04
C ARG A 513 -2.58 -54.08 -17.06
N LYS A 514 -3.53 -54.04 -18.00
CA LYS A 514 -3.58 -52.98 -19.01
C LYS A 514 -3.93 -51.63 -18.36
N VAL A 515 -3.08 -50.64 -18.60
CA VAL A 515 -3.28 -49.24 -18.21
C VAL A 515 -3.16 -48.37 -19.46
N THR A 516 -4.10 -47.43 -19.63
CA THR A 516 -4.11 -46.50 -20.75
C THR A 516 -3.50 -45.16 -20.32
N MET A 517 -2.45 -44.72 -20.99
CA MET A 517 -1.88 -43.38 -20.76
C MET A 517 -2.75 -42.32 -21.43
N LEU A 518 -3.11 -41.28 -20.69
CA LEU A 518 -3.96 -40.18 -21.13
C LEU A 518 -3.20 -38.86 -21.05
N ALA A 519 -3.37 -38.02 -22.06
CA ALA A 519 -2.84 -36.66 -22.03
C ALA A 519 -3.63 -35.80 -21.04
N ALA A 520 -2.95 -34.89 -20.36
CA ALA A 520 -3.62 -33.85 -19.58
C ALA A 520 -4.29 -32.82 -20.51
N PRO A 521 -5.41 -32.24 -20.08
CA PRO A 521 -5.96 -31.05 -20.72
C PRO A 521 -5.04 -29.83 -20.56
N GLU A 522 -5.25 -28.83 -21.42
CA GLU A 522 -4.59 -27.52 -21.31
C GLU A 522 -5.05 -26.72 -20.07
N ARG A 523 -6.14 -27.12 -19.41
CA ARG A 523 -6.79 -26.42 -18.28
C ARG A 523 -7.38 -27.41 -17.29
N SER A 524 -7.49 -27.03 -16.02
CA SER A 524 -8.14 -27.85 -15.00
C SER A 524 -9.59 -28.14 -15.38
N GLY A 525 -9.88 -29.40 -15.69
CA GLY A 525 -11.17 -29.83 -16.17
C GLY A 525 -11.18 -31.33 -16.44
N LEU A 526 -12.37 -31.92 -16.41
CA LEU A 526 -12.57 -33.34 -16.65
C LEU A 526 -14.00 -33.58 -17.16
N PRO A 527 -14.20 -34.31 -18.27
CA PRO A 527 -15.53 -34.69 -18.71
C PRO A 527 -16.19 -35.65 -17.71
N ALA A 528 -17.53 -35.63 -17.69
CA ALA A 528 -18.31 -36.57 -16.89
C ALA A 528 -18.15 -38.01 -17.40
N GLY A 529 -18.40 -38.99 -16.52
CA GLY A 529 -18.40 -40.42 -16.87
C GLY A 529 -17.15 -41.19 -16.44
N TRP A 530 -16.22 -40.58 -15.70
CA TRP A 530 -15.30 -41.33 -14.86
C TRP A 530 -16.03 -41.78 -13.59
N ASP A 531 -15.98 -43.07 -13.25
CA ASP A 531 -16.73 -43.60 -12.10
C ASP A 531 -15.96 -43.37 -10.79
N VAL A 532 -14.64 -43.56 -10.83
CA VAL A 532 -13.74 -43.30 -9.69
C VAL A 532 -12.51 -42.53 -10.15
N VAL A 533 -12.12 -41.48 -9.43
CA VAL A 533 -10.93 -40.69 -9.69
C VAL A 533 -10.02 -40.70 -8.47
N HIS A 534 -8.82 -41.26 -8.64
CA HIS A 534 -7.78 -41.23 -7.64
C HIS A 534 -6.84 -40.06 -7.87
N VAL A 535 -6.62 -39.29 -6.81
CA VAL A 535 -5.76 -38.10 -6.80
C VAL A 535 -4.86 -38.12 -5.58
N VAL A 536 -3.66 -37.54 -5.71
CA VAL A 536 -2.84 -37.20 -4.54
C VAL A 536 -3.25 -35.82 -4.02
N THR A 537 -3.00 -34.76 -4.79
CA THR A 537 -3.41 -33.38 -4.45
C THR A 537 -3.92 -32.56 -5.63
N ALA A 538 -4.11 -33.18 -6.80
CA ALA A 538 -4.52 -32.50 -8.02
C ALA A 538 -5.91 -31.84 -7.86
N ASP A 539 -6.06 -30.61 -8.32
CA ASP A 539 -7.29 -29.81 -8.26
C ASP A 539 -8.44 -30.42 -9.09
N VAL A 540 -8.12 -31.14 -10.17
CA VAL A 540 -9.09 -31.83 -11.03
C VAL A 540 -10.00 -32.81 -10.27
N GLY A 541 -9.56 -33.33 -9.12
CA GLY A 541 -10.43 -34.16 -8.28
C GLY A 541 -11.67 -33.43 -7.79
N LEU A 542 -11.61 -32.12 -7.54
CA LEU A 542 -12.81 -31.34 -7.22
C LEU A 542 -13.78 -31.30 -8.40
N ILE A 543 -13.27 -31.15 -9.62
CA ILE A 543 -14.09 -31.14 -10.84
C ILE A 543 -14.73 -32.50 -11.09
N ALA A 544 -13.98 -33.58 -10.84
CA ALA A 544 -14.51 -34.94 -10.89
C ALA A 544 -15.67 -35.15 -9.90
N ALA A 545 -15.54 -34.66 -8.66
CA ALA A 545 -16.59 -34.73 -7.67
C ALA A 545 -17.84 -33.93 -8.08
N LEU A 546 -17.67 -32.73 -8.67
CA LEU A 546 -18.79 -31.96 -9.23
C LEU A 546 -19.48 -32.70 -10.38
N GLY A 547 -18.72 -33.46 -11.17
CA GLY A 547 -19.23 -34.33 -12.23
C GLY A 547 -19.88 -35.64 -11.74
N GLY A 548 -19.94 -35.85 -10.42
CA GLY A 548 -20.55 -37.03 -9.79
C GLY A 548 -19.64 -38.25 -9.64
N ALA A 549 -18.34 -38.13 -9.92
CA ALA A 549 -17.39 -39.22 -9.73
C ALA A 549 -17.08 -39.45 -8.24
N GLU A 550 -16.83 -40.70 -7.85
CA GLU A 550 -16.22 -40.97 -6.55
C GLU A 550 -14.75 -40.51 -6.56
N VAL A 551 -14.35 -39.68 -5.59
CA VAL A 551 -12.99 -39.14 -5.55
C VAL A 551 -12.24 -39.65 -4.33
N VAL A 552 -11.12 -40.32 -4.57
CA VAL A 552 -10.26 -40.89 -3.52
C VAL A 552 -8.98 -40.08 -3.40
N CYS A 553 -8.81 -39.38 -2.27
CA CYS A 553 -7.65 -38.53 -1.99
C CYS A 553 -6.57 -39.29 -1.22
N HIS A 554 -5.40 -39.48 -1.84
CA HIS A 554 -4.23 -40.12 -1.24
C HIS A 554 -3.29 -39.14 -0.52
N GLY A 555 -3.36 -37.87 -0.90
CA GLY A 555 -2.83 -36.74 -0.13
C GLY A 555 -3.95 -35.90 0.47
N THR A 556 -3.67 -34.64 0.77
CA THR A 556 -4.63 -33.72 1.37
C THR A 556 -4.80 -32.46 0.52
N PRO A 557 -5.47 -32.54 -0.65
CA PRO A 557 -5.82 -31.35 -1.42
C PRO A 557 -6.74 -30.43 -0.63
N PHE A 558 -6.91 -29.17 -1.05
CA PHE A 558 -7.73 -28.18 -0.33
C PHE A 558 -9.20 -28.58 -0.15
N TYR A 559 -9.70 -29.48 -1.02
CA TYR A 559 -11.07 -29.97 -1.05
C TYR A 559 -11.28 -31.33 -0.35
N ALA A 560 -10.24 -31.97 0.19
CA ALA A 560 -10.39 -33.17 1.02
C ALA A 560 -10.94 -32.82 2.41
N GLY A 561 -11.46 -33.79 3.17
CA GLY A 561 -11.82 -33.64 4.58
C GLY A 561 -13.11 -32.85 4.83
N TRP A 562 -13.90 -32.59 3.79
CA TRP A 562 -15.19 -31.90 3.89
C TRP A 562 -16.39 -32.86 3.76
N GLY A 563 -16.16 -34.16 3.56
CA GLY A 563 -17.20 -35.20 3.61
C GLY A 563 -17.78 -35.67 2.27
N PHE A 564 -17.35 -35.10 1.14
CA PHE A 564 -17.75 -35.56 -0.22
C PHE A 564 -16.66 -36.35 -0.95
N THR A 565 -15.51 -36.58 -0.31
CA THR A 565 -14.38 -37.36 -0.83
C THR A 565 -14.06 -38.53 0.09
N THR A 566 -13.48 -39.59 -0.48
CA THR A 566 -12.88 -40.70 0.28
C THR A 566 -11.44 -40.33 0.63
N ASP A 567 -11.21 -39.83 1.83
CA ASP A 567 -9.90 -39.32 2.25
C ASP A 567 -9.06 -40.41 2.94
N ARG A 568 -7.83 -40.64 2.45
CA ARG A 568 -6.88 -41.56 3.10
C ARG A 568 -6.14 -40.93 4.28
N ARG A 569 -6.34 -39.63 4.52
CA ARG A 569 -5.70 -38.84 5.58
C ARG A 569 -6.71 -37.88 6.20
N ALA A 570 -6.73 -37.81 7.53
CA ALA A 570 -7.57 -36.87 8.25
C ALA A 570 -7.00 -35.45 8.20
N VAL A 571 -7.88 -34.44 8.25
CA VAL A 571 -7.51 -33.01 8.28
C VAL A 571 -8.14 -32.33 9.49
N PRO A 572 -7.46 -32.30 10.66
CA PRO A 572 -8.09 -31.94 11.94
C PRO A 572 -8.69 -30.52 12.01
N PHE A 573 -8.26 -29.59 11.15
CA PHE A 573 -8.74 -28.22 11.14
C PHE A 573 -9.86 -27.95 10.11
N ARG A 574 -10.27 -28.95 9.31
CA ARG A 574 -11.49 -28.88 8.47
C ARG A 574 -12.62 -29.52 9.27
N ARG A 575 -13.55 -28.69 9.76
CA ARG A 575 -14.45 -29.08 10.88
C ARG A 575 -15.92 -29.09 10.52
N ARG A 576 -16.27 -28.80 9.28
CA ARG A 576 -17.65 -28.80 8.78
C ARG A 576 -17.78 -29.76 7.60
N ALA A 577 -18.98 -30.28 7.38
CA ALA A 577 -19.30 -30.92 6.12
C ALA A 577 -19.58 -29.83 5.06
N ARG A 578 -19.09 -30.04 3.84
CA ARG A 578 -19.37 -29.18 2.68
C ARG A 578 -19.72 -30.00 1.45
N THR A 579 -20.45 -29.39 0.53
CA THR A 579 -20.67 -29.98 -0.80
C THR A 579 -19.53 -29.60 -1.74
N ALA A 580 -19.37 -30.35 -2.83
CA ALA A 580 -18.38 -30.02 -3.86
C ALA A 580 -18.65 -28.63 -4.47
N GLU A 581 -19.92 -28.25 -4.64
CA GLU A 581 -20.33 -26.94 -5.15
C GLU A 581 -19.93 -25.82 -4.21
N GLU A 582 -20.08 -25.98 -2.88
CA GLU A 582 -19.66 -24.99 -1.89
C GLU A 582 -18.15 -24.77 -1.95
N VAL A 583 -17.38 -25.87 -2.00
CA VAL A 583 -15.92 -25.79 -2.08
C VAL A 583 -15.48 -25.15 -3.40
N PHE A 584 -16.11 -25.51 -4.51
CA PHE A 584 -15.85 -24.90 -5.82
C PHE A 584 -16.17 -23.41 -5.81
N HIS A 585 -17.33 -23.01 -5.31
CA HIS A 585 -17.72 -21.62 -5.24
C HIS A 585 -16.71 -20.79 -4.42
N VAL A 586 -16.31 -21.25 -3.24
CA VAL A 586 -15.33 -20.51 -2.42
C VAL A 586 -13.98 -20.42 -3.12
N ALA A 587 -13.49 -21.51 -3.69
CA ALA A 587 -12.17 -21.56 -4.28
C ALA A 587 -12.09 -20.78 -5.60
N TRP A 588 -13.00 -21.08 -6.53
CA TRP A 588 -12.97 -20.54 -7.89
C TRP A 588 -13.66 -19.19 -7.98
N ILE A 589 -14.79 -18.97 -7.31
CA ILE A 589 -15.55 -17.72 -7.50
C ILE A 589 -15.15 -16.65 -6.47
N VAL A 590 -15.05 -17.01 -5.19
CA VAL A 590 -14.82 -16.02 -4.12
C VAL A 590 -13.33 -15.71 -3.94
N SER A 591 -12.47 -16.73 -3.94
CA SER A 591 -11.06 -16.60 -3.57
C SER A 591 -10.12 -16.39 -4.75
N SER A 592 -10.54 -16.71 -5.98
CA SER A 592 -9.74 -16.49 -7.18
C SER A 592 -10.05 -15.17 -7.88
N ARG A 593 -9.09 -14.67 -8.66
CA ARG A 593 -9.17 -13.44 -9.45
C ARG A 593 -8.78 -13.76 -10.89
N TYR A 594 -9.52 -13.24 -11.84
CA TYR A 594 -9.39 -13.61 -13.24
C TYR A 594 -9.05 -12.41 -14.12
N PHE A 595 -8.23 -12.65 -15.13
CA PHE A 595 -7.74 -11.63 -16.06
C PHE A 595 -7.80 -12.18 -17.48
N ASP A 596 -8.33 -11.40 -18.42
CA ASP A 596 -8.32 -11.79 -19.83
C ASP A 596 -6.86 -11.76 -20.35
N PRO A 597 -6.30 -12.91 -20.78
CA PRO A 597 -4.90 -12.95 -21.24
C PRO A 597 -4.60 -12.05 -22.44
N ARG A 598 -5.63 -11.63 -23.20
CA ARG A 598 -5.49 -10.78 -24.39
C ARG A 598 -5.38 -9.31 -24.04
N THR A 599 -6.12 -8.85 -23.02
CA THR A 599 -6.20 -7.43 -22.64
C THR A 599 -5.45 -7.14 -21.34
N GLY A 600 -5.25 -8.14 -20.49
CA GLY A 600 -4.75 -7.99 -19.12
C GLY A 600 -5.77 -7.40 -18.15
N GLU A 601 -7.01 -7.19 -18.57
CA GLU A 601 -8.06 -6.60 -17.75
C GLU A 601 -8.75 -7.64 -16.87
N PRO A 602 -9.20 -7.25 -15.65
CA PRO A 602 -10.03 -8.11 -14.81
C PRO A 602 -11.26 -8.61 -15.57
N CYS A 603 -11.58 -9.89 -15.40
CA CYS A 603 -12.75 -10.51 -16.03
C CYS A 603 -13.43 -11.50 -15.08
N ALA A 604 -14.57 -12.04 -15.49
CA ALA A 604 -15.24 -13.12 -14.78
C ALA A 604 -14.66 -14.48 -15.19
N LEU A 605 -14.79 -15.50 -14.33
CA LEU A 605 -14.39 -16.89 -14.64
C LEU A 605 -15.01 -17.34 -15.97
N GLU A 606 -16.28 -17.01 -16.18
CA GLU A 606 -17.05 -17.33 -17.38
C GLU A 606 -16.40 -16.80 -18.66
N THR A 607 -15.68 -15.68 -18.61
CA THR A 607 -15.00 -15.12 -19.78
C THR A 607 -13.84 -16.03 -20.22
N LEU A 608 -13.23 -16.75 -19.28
CA LEU A 608 -12.08 -17.59 -19.56
C LEU A 608 -12.46 -19.00 -19.98
N LEU A 609 -13.65 -19.49 -19.62
CA LEU A 609 -14.09 -20.84 -19.96
C LEU A 609 -14.64 -20.93 -21.39
N PRO A 610 -14.48 -22.08 -22.08
CA PRO A 610 -15.07 -22.26 -23.41
C PRO A 610 -16.62 -22.15 -23.35
N PRO A 611 -17.29 -21.81 -24.46
CA PRO A 611 -18.75 -21.84 -24.53
C PRO A 611 -19.26 -23.28 -24.35
N THR A 612 -20.49 -23.43 -23.85
CA THR A 612 -21.17 -24.73 -23.78
C THR A 612 -21.39 -25.26 -25.20
N SER A 613 -21.08 -26.54 -25.45
CA SER A 613 -21.17 -27.21 -26.76
C SER A 613 -22.59 -27.42 -27.30
N ALA A 614 -23.57 -26.61 -26.88
CA ALA A 614 -24.95 -26.61 -27.35
C ALA A 614 -25.32 -25.23 -27.94
N GLY A 615 -25.02 -25.00 -29.23
CA GLY A 615 -25.46 -23.82 -30.01
C GLY A 615 -24.45 -23.37 -31.08
N PRO A 616 -24.89 -22.89 -32.25
CA PRO A 616 -24.13 -22.99 -33.51
C PRO A 616 -22.88 -22.11 -33.51
N SER A 617 -21.82 -22.64 -34.11
CA SER A 617 -20.58 -21.93 -34.43
C SER A 617 -20.88 -20.58 -35.08
N ALA A 618 -20.48 -19.49 -34.42
CA ALA A 618 -20.41 -18.19 -35.07
C ALA A 618 -19.40 -18.26 -36.23
N PRO A 619 -19.68 -17.64 -37.39
CA PRO A 619 -18.82 -17.75 -38.56
C PRO A 619 -17.47 -17.05 -38.29
N ALA A 620 -16.40 -17.66 -38.77
CA ALA A 620 -15.06 -17.10 -38.74
C ALA A 620 -15.06 -15.69 -39.36
N ALA A 621 -14.66 -14.68 -38.59
CA ALA A 621 -14.52 -13.33 -39.07
C ALA A 621 -13.42 -13.28 -40.15
N ALA A 622 -13.82 -12.97 -41.37
CA ALA A 622 -12.94 -12.74 -42.50
C ALA A 622 -11.96 -11.60 -42.17
N THR A 623 -10.68 -11.85 -42.44
CA THR A 623 -9.60 -10.89 -42.39
C THR A 623 -9.87 -9.70 -43.32
N ALA A 624 -10.22 -8.55 -42.74
CA ALA A 624 -10.18 -7.27 -43.44
C ALA A 624 -8.75 -6.71 -43.36
N ARG A 625 -7.95 -6.95 -44.41
CA ARG A 625 -6.79 -6.12 -44.72
C ARG A 625 -7.30 -4.71 -45.01
N THR A 626 -6.95 -3.74 -44.19
CA THR A 626 -7.08 -2.31 -44.55
C THR A 626 -5.68 -1.74 -44.70
N ALA A 627 -5.43 -1.28 -45.91
CA ALA A 627 -4.22 -0.58 -46.31
C ALA A 627 -4.18 0.83 -45.69
N VAL A 628 -2.97 1.23 -45.37
CA VAL A 628 -2.56 2.57 -44.93
C VAL A 628 -2.76 3.60 -46.06
N PRO A 629 -3.13 4.83 -45.70
CA PRO A 629 -2.44 6.03 -46.22
C PRO A 629 -1.55 6.65 -45.15
#